data_AF-A0A8J3NUN8-F1
#
_entry.id   AF-A0A8J3NUN8-F1
#
_cell.length_a   1.000
_cell.length_b   1.000
_cell.length_c   1.000
_cell.angle_alpha   90.00
_cell.angle_beta   90.00
_cell.angle_gamma   90.00
#
_symmetry.space_group_name_H-M   'P 1'
#
loop_
_entity.id
_entity.type
_entity.pdbx_description
1 polymer ?
#
loop_
_entity_poly.entity_id
_entity_poly.type
_entity_poly.pdbx_seq_one_letter_code
_entity_poly.pdbx_strand_id
1 'polypeptide(L)'
;MPSETGRAIETGRLVLDARGLACVQVLLLTRARIVDLPPESAVTVATDDPAAPLDLPAWCHLTGHRYLGPVQSDLGQAYRIELAAGAAVVDRRRPWAVQP
;
A
#
# COMPACT_ATOMS: atom_id res chain seq x y z
N MET A 1 -19.88 -23.39 13.18
CA MET A 1 -19.61 -22.48 12.05
C MET A 1 -20.14 -21.09 12.40
N PRO A 2 -19.28 -20.17 12.84
CA PRO A 2 -19.51 -18.74 12.63
C PRO A 2 -18.30 -18.17 11.86
N SER A 3 -18.34 -17.07 11.12
CA SER A 3 -19.34 -16.04 10.90
C SER A 3 -18.87 -15.25 9.68
N GLU A 4 -19.79 -14.92 8.79
CA GLU A 4 -19.61 -13.85 7.82
C GLU A 4 -19.43 -12.53 8.59
N THR A 5 -18.26 -11.91 8.46
CA THR A 5 -18.07 -10.52 8.89
C THR A 5 -17.60 -9.72 7.70
N GLY A 6 -18.57 -9.20 6.94
CA GLY A 6 -18.35 -8.01 6.14
C GLY A 6 -17.94 -6.88 7.07
N ARG A 7 -16.68 -6.47 7.01
CA ARG A 7 -16.16 -5.30 7.74
C ARG A 7 -16.33 -4.08 6.85
N ALA A 8 -17.06 -3.10 7.37
CA ALA A 8 -17.53 -1.90 6.68
C ALA A 8 -16.47 -1.25 5.78
N ILE A 9 -16.86 -0.95 4.54
CA ILE A 9 -16.12 -0.09 3.62
C ILE A 9 -16.35 1.35 4.07
N GLU A 10 -15.45 1.85 4.91
CA GLU A 10 -15.24 3.29 5.06
C GLU A 10 -14.43 3.71 3.82
N THR A 11 -15.06 4.49 2.92
CA THR A 11 -14.51 4.89 1.63
C THR A 11 -13.02 5.24 1.71
N GLY A 12 -12.19 4.55 0.93
CA GLY A 12 -10.76 4.82 0.81
C GLY A 12 -9.83 4.08 1.78
N ARG A 13 -10.27 3.06 2.53
CA ARG A 13 -9.38 2.31 3.43
C ARG A 13 -9.11 0.88 2.95
N LEU A 14 -7.85 0.55 2.68
CA LEU A 14 -7.38 -0.78 2.25
C LEU A 14 -6.40 -1.37 3.28
N VAL A 15 -6.55 -2.64 3.61
CA VAL A 15 -5.57 -3.39 4.42
C VAL A 15 -4.98 -4.52 3.57
N LEU A 16 -3.66 -4.59 3.51
CA LEU A 16 -2.91 -5.60 2.78
C LEU A 16 -2.20 -6.52 3.77
N ASP A 17 -2.50 -7.82 3.70
CA ASP A 17 -1.70 -8.86 4.33
C ASP A 17 -0.56 -9.24 3.38
N ALA A 18 0.65 -8.83 3.72
CA ALA A 18 1.88 -9.08 2.97
C ALA A 18 2.91 -9.83 3.82
N ARG A 19 2.48 -10.49 4.90
CA ARG A 19 3.37 -11.29 5.76
C ARG A 19 3.92 -12.49 5.00
N GLY A 20 5.16 -12.85 5.28
CA GLY A 20 5.90 -13.89 4.57
C GLY A 20 6.37 -13.49 3.16
N LEU A 21 6.15 -12.23 2.75
CA LEU A 21 6.66 -11.70 1.49
C LEU A 21 7.93 -10.88 1.72
N ALA A 22 8.91 -11.01 0.83
CA ALA A 22 10.09 -10.17 0.84
C ALA A 22 9.81 -8.79 0.23
N CYS A 23 10.67 -7.80 0.51
CA CYS A 23 10.55 -6.41 0.08
C CYS A 23 9.93 -6.21 -1.31
N VAL A 24 10.55 -6.75 -2.37
CA VAL A 24 10.08 -6.54 -3.74
C VAL A 24 8.65 -7.04 -3.94
N GLN A 25 8.29 -8.16 -3.30
CA GLN A 25 6.95 -8.73 -3.36
C GLN A 25 5.94 -7.84 -2.62
N VAL A 26 6.31 -7.29 -1.46
CA VAL A 26 5.47 -6.34 -0.70
C VAL A 26 5.17 -5.10 -1.55
N LEU A 27 6.18 -4.52 -2.20
CA LEU A 27 6.01 -3.33 -3.05
C LEU A 27 5.16 -3.61 -4.29
N LEU A 28 5.39 -4.75 -4.96
CA LEU A 28 4.60 -5.14 -6.14
C LEU A 28 3.14 -5.41 -5.77
N LEU A 29 2.88 -6.10 -4.66
CA LEU A 29 1.54 -6.31 -4.14
C LEU A 29 0.86 -4.98 -3.82
N THR A 30 1.55 -4.09 -3.11
CA THR A 30 1.05 -2.76 -2.76
C THR A 30 0.66 -2.00 -4.02
N ARG A 31 1.58 -1.85 -4.97
CA ARG A 31 1.31 -1.18 -6.26
C ARG A 31 0.13 -1.78 -7.01
N ALA A 32 0.01 -3.10 -7.06
CA ALA A 32 -1.06 -3.78 -7.78
C ALA A 32 -2.44 -3.52 -7.17
N ARG A 33 -2.53 -3.31 -5.86
CA ARG A 33 -3.81 -3.18 -5.13
C ARG A 33 -4.31 -1.75 -5.01
N ILE A 34 -3.44 -0.76 -5.15
CA ILE A 34 -3.80 0.66 -5.00
C ILE A 34 -4.19 1.33 -6.33
N VAL A 35 -3.98 0.67 -7.46
CA VAL A 35 -4.06 1.28 -8.79
C VAL A 35 -5.43 1.86 -9.15
N ASP A 36 -6.50 1.31 -8.57
CA ASP A 36 -7.88 1.75 -8.80
C ASP A 36 -8.47 2.49 -7.57
N LEU A 37 -7.63 2.83 -6.58
CA LEU A 37 -8.06 3.59 -5.40
C LEU A 37 -7.96 5.10 -5.65
N PRO A 38 -8.93 5.90 -5.16
CA PRO A 38 -8.86 7.34 -5.28
C PRO A 38 -7.69 7.89 -4.45
N PRO A 39 -7.17 9.08 -4.80
CA PRO A 39 -6.28 9.84 -3.92
C PRO A 39 -6.85 9.98 -2.52
N GLU A 40 -5.98 10.24 -1.54
CA GLU A 40 -6.31 10.37 -0.11
C GLU A 40 -6.79 9.06 0.55
N SER A 41 -6.86 7.97 -0.22
CA SER A 41 -7.07 6.63 0.34
C SER A 41 -5.92 6.25 1.28
N ALA A 42 -6.26 5.66 2.43
CA ALA A 42 -5.33 5.14 3.40
C ALA A 42 -5.13 3.62 3.19
N VAL A 43 -3.88 3.20 3.01
CA VAL A 43 -3.47 1.81 2.83
C VAL A 43 -2.65 1.38 4.04
N THR A 44 -3.05 0.31 4.71
CA THR A 44 -2.29 -0.33 5.77
C THR A 44 -1.64 -1.60 5.22
N VAL A 45 -0.31 -1.68 5.24
CA VAL A 45 0.47 -2.84 4.80
C VAL A 45 0.97 -3.58 6.03
N ALA A 46 0.43 -4.76 6.32
CA ALA A 46 0.93 -5.66 7.35
C ALA A 46 2.03 -6.54 6.76
N THR A 47 3.23 -6.49 7.33
CA THR A 47 4.40 -7.23 6.84
C THR A 47 5.39 -7.49 7.97
N ASP A 48 6.05 -8.63 7.91
CA ASP A 48 7.15 -9.06 8.77
C ASP A 48 8.53 -8.93 8.09
N ASP A 49 8.58 -8.33 6.89
CA ASP A 49 9.83 -8.02 6.20
C ASP A 49 10.66 -6.98 6.96
N PRO A 50 11.89 -7.31 7.39
CA PRO A 50 12.73 -6.38 8.15
C PRO A 50 13.16 -5.15 7.34
N ALA A 51 13.03 -5.18 6.00
CA ALA A 51 13.38 -4.05 5.14
C ALA A 51 12.23 -3.02 4.98
N ALA A 52 10.99 -3.39 5.33
CA ALA A 52 9.82 -2.51 5.21
C ALA A 52 9.95 -1.13 5.87
N PRO A 53 10.61 -0.95 7.05
CA PRO A 53 10.85 0.37 7.64
C PRO A 53 11.65 1.33 6.76
N LEU A 54 12.47 0.81 5.83
CA LEU A 54 13.28 1.60 4.90
C LEU A 54 12.62 1.69 3.51
N ASP A 55 12.13 0.56 3.01
CA ASP A 55 11.66 0.45 1.64
C ASP A 55 10.30 1.08 1.40
N LEU A 56 9.36 1.01 2.36
CA LEU A 56 8.07 1.67 2.22
C LEU A 56 8.18 3.21 2.16
N PRO A 57 8.96 3.89 3.04
CA PRO A 57 9.22 5.31 2.88
C PRO A 57 9.90 5.65 1.56
N ALA A 58 10.93 4.89 1.16
CA ALA A 58 11.66 5.14 -0.08
C ALA A 58 10.76 5.00 -1.31
N TRP A 59 9.95 3.93 -1.35
CA TRP A 59 8.97 3.71 -2.41
C TRP A 59 7.94 4.84 -2.45
N CYS A 60 7.36 5.23 -1.30
CA CYS A 60 6.43 6.36 -1.22
C CYS A 60 7.05 7.65 -1.78
N HIS A 61 8.30 7.95 -1.42
CA HIS A 61 9.02 9.11 -1.95
C HIS A 61 9.16 9.05 -3.48
N LEU A 62 9.59 7.90 -4.02
CA LEU A 62 9.79 7.69 -5.45
C LEU A 62 8.49 7.76 -6.26
N THR A 63 7.38 7.29 -5.70
CA THR A 63 6.09 7.26 -6.38
C THR A 63 5.20 8.47 -6.07
N GLY A 64 5.60 9.35 -5.15
CA GLY A 64 4.83 10.52 -4.73
C GLY A 64 3.70 10.23 -3.73
N HIS A 65 3.66 9.05 -3.12
CA HIS A 65 2.73 8.74 -2.03
C HIS A 65 3.25 9.27 -0.68
N ARG A 66 2.37 9.38 0.32
CA ARG A 66 2.74 9.80 1.67
C ARG A 66 2.91 8.60 2.58
N TYR A 67 4.11 8.40 3.10
CA TYR A 67 4.34 7.43 4.17
C TYR A 67 3.94 8.04 5.52
N LEU A 68 3.03 7.38 6.23
CA LEU A 68 2.47 7.84 7.51
C LEU A 68 3.07 7.13 8.73
N GLY A 69 3.97 6.16 8.53
CA GLY A 69 4.66 5.47 9.61
C GLY A 69 4.05 4.13 10.03
N PRO A 70 4.65 3.50 11.05
CA PRO A 70 4.14 2.24 11.62
C PRO A 70 2.80 2.45 12.33
N VAL A 71 1.94 1.43 12.29
CA VAL A 71 0.63 1.42 12.95
C VAL A 71 0.33 0.07 13.56
N GLN A 72 -0.53 0.05 14.58
CA GLN A 72 -1.06 -1.20 15.12
C GLN A 72 -2.10 -1.80 14.16
N SER A 73 -2.09 -3.13 14.05
CA SER A 73 -3.02 -3.90 13.24
C SER A 73 -3.28 -5.26 13.89
N ASP A 74 -4.46 -5.84 13.63
CA ASP A 74 -4.82 -7.20 14.04
C ASP A 74 -3.89 -8.26 13.44
N LEU A 75 -3.15 -7.90 12.38
CA LEU A 75 -2.21 -8.77 11.67
C LEU A 75 -0.76 -8.66 12.18
N GLY A 76 -0.49 -7.82 13.19
CA GLY A 76 0.85 -7.57 13.72
C GLY A 76 1.46 -6.27 13.21
N GLN A 77 2.78 -6.29 12.95
CA GLN A 77 3.52 -5.13 12.46
C GLN A 77 2.95 -4.65 11.13
N ALA A 78 2.60 -3.36 11.06
CA ALA A 78 2.04 -2.77 9.87
C ALA A 78 2.49 -1.31 9.69
N TYR A 79 2.31 -0.82 8.47
CA TYR A 79 2.71 0.52 8.06
C TYR A 79 1.59 1.18 7.27
N ARG A 80 1.41 2.48 7.44
CA ARG A 80 0.35 3.25 6.80
C ARG A 80 0.93 4.11 5.68
N ILE A 81 0.24 4.10 4.54
CA ILE A 81 0.51 4.92 3.37
C ILE A 81 -0.78 5.66 3.03
N GLU A 82 -0.67 6.90 2.58
CA GLU A 82 -1.77 7.66 2.02
C GLU A 82 -1.49 7.95 0.54
N LEU A 83 -2.48 7.65 -0.31
CA LEU A 83 -2.37 7.86 -1.74
C LEU A 83 -2.43 9.36 -2.06
N ALA A 84 -1.63 9.80 -3.03
CA ALA A 84 -1.58 11.20 -3.44
C ALA A 84 -2.08 11.32 -4.88
N ALA A 85 -2.78 12.41 -5.18
CA ALA A 85 -3.38 12.64 -6.51
C ALA A 85 -2.35 12.77 -7.63
N GLY A 86 -1.14 13.26 -7.31
CA GLY A 86 -0.01 13.37 -8.23
C GLY A 86 0.98 12.22 -8.14
N ALA A 87 0.61 11.10 -7.52
CA ALA A 87 1.48 9.94 -7.49
C ALA A 87 1.71 9.41 -8.90
N ALA A 88 2.95 9.02 -9.22
CA ALA A 88 3.36 8.66 -10.57
C ALA A 88 2.49 7.53 -11.14
N VAL A 89 1.56 7.89 -12.02
CA VAL A 89 0.77 6.92 -12.78
C VAL A 89 1.64 6.45 -13.94
N VAL A 90 2.24 5.27 -13.76
CA VAL A 90 2.94 4.58 -14.84
C VAL A 90 1.90 4.09 -15.84
N ASP A 91 2.00 4.55 -17.09
CA ASP A 91 1.10 4.12 -18.17
C ASP A 91 1.18 2.59 -18.32
N ARG A 92 0.04 1.89 -18.11
CA ARG A 92 0.00 0.42 -18.20
C ARG A 92 0.43 -0.11 -19.57
N ARG A 93 0.29 0.68 -20.64
CA ARG A 93 0.71 0.32 -22.01
C ARG A 93 2.15 0.70 -22.30
N ARG A 94 2.73 1.59 -21.51
CA ARG A 94 4.11 2.09 -21.64
C ARG A 94 4.72 2.15 -20.23
N PRO A 95 5.10 1.01 -19.65
CA PRO A 95 5.55 0.94 -18.26
C PRO A 95 6.83 1.76 -17.96
N TRP A 96 7.51 2.25 -19.00
CA TRP A 96 8.64 3.16 -18.92
C TRP A 96 8.26 4.65 -19.01
N ALA A 97 7.00 4.99 -19.28
CA ALA A 97 6.53 6.37 -19.46
C ALA A 97 5.66 6.81 -18.28
N VAL A 98 6.03 7.94 -17.68
CA VAL A 98 5.22 8.64 -16.70
C VAL A 98 4.18 9.49 -17.45
N GLN A 99 2.92 9.45 -17.03
CA GLN A 99 1.91 10.36 -17.59
C GLN A 99 2.19 11.80 -17.14
N PRO A 100 2.09 12.80 -18.04
CA PRO A 100 2.25 14.20 -17.69
C PRO A 100 1.13 14.70 -16.77
#